data_AF-A0A924EGW9-F1
#
_entry.id   AF-A0A924EGW9-F1
#
_cell.length_a   1.000
_cell.length_b   1.000
_cell.length_c   1.000
_cell.angle_alpha   90.00
_cell.angle_beta   90.00
_cell.angle_gamma   90.00
#
_symmetry.space_group_name_H-M   'P 1'
#
loop_
_entity.id
_entity.type
_entity.pdbx_description
1 polymer ?
#
loop_
_entity_poly.entity_id
_entity_poly.type
_entity_poly.pdbx_seq_one_letter_code
_entity_poly.pdbx_strand_id
1 'polypeptide(L)'
;MRKSLSWSLFVVLLITFATTGEAQVISTFAGMGTAGYTGNGGSASVAQLSRPTSIVADDSGNVYIADYDNNVIRKVTTDGLINTLAGNGTPGYSGDGGSSTAAQLSAPSGIAVDVAGNLYILLQELAQLGHQAMAAWLFWPD
;
A
#
# COMPACT_ATOMS: atom_id res chain seq x y z
N MET A 1 53.04 5.76 -64.04
CA MET A 1 52.48 7.04 -63.52
C MET A 1 51.75 6.74 -62.22
N ARG A 2 52.13 7.39 -61.12
CA ARG A 2 51.47 7.28 -59.81
C ARG A 2 50.17 8.07 -59.80
N LYS A 3 49.09 7.50 -59.26
CA LYS A 3 48.06 8.25 -58.52
C LYS A 3 47.71 7.43 -57.27
N SER A 4 47.62 8.15 -56.16
CA SER A 4 47.75 7.72 -54.77
C SER A 4 46.45 7.88 -53.97
N LEU A 5 46.41 7.23 -52.79
CA LEU A 5 45.49 7.38 -51.63
C LEU A 5 44.11 6.71 -51.79
N SER A 6 43.47 6.09 -50.78
CA SER A 6 43.72 6.13 -49.32
C SER A 6 42.97 5.02 -48.55
N TRP A 7 43.60 4.55 -47.47
CA TRP A 7 43.06 4.29 -46.12
C TRP A 7 41.69 3.58 -45.93
N SER A 8 41.78 2.32 -45.47
CA SER A 8 40.93 1.66 -44.46
C SER A 8 39.40 1.77 -44.57
N LEU A 9 38.75 0.75 -45.15
CA LEU A 9 37.37 0.42 -44.80
C LEU A 9 37.35 -0.53 -43.58
N PHE A 10 37.86 -0.06 -42.44
CA PHE A 10 37.36 -0.53 -41.14
C PHE A 10 36.17 0.37 -40.82
N VAL A 11 35.01 0.06 -41.41
CA VAL A 11 33.75 0.63 -40.90
C VAL A 11 33.46 -0.09 -39.60
N VAL A 12 34.06 0.36 -38.50
CA VAL A 12 33.59 0.02 -37.16
C VAL A 12 32.24 0.70 -37.02
N LEU A 13 31.18 -0.05 -37.27
CA LEU A 13 29.83 0.35 -36.94
C LEU A 13 29.74 0.37 -35.41
N LEU A 14 30.00 1.54 -34.81
CA LEU A 14 29.74 1.78 -33.40
C LEU A 14 28.21 1.88 -33.24
N ILE A 15 27.55 0.74 -33.01
CA ILE A 15 26.15 0.74 -32.55
C ILE A 15 26.19 1.19 -31.09
N THR A 16 25.97 2.48 -30.85
CA THR A 16 25.69 2.98 -29.52
C THR A 16 24.28 2.53 -29.14
N PHE A 17 24.15 1.55 -28.24
CA PHE A 17 22.89 1.32 -27.55
C PHE A 17 22.75 2.40 -26.49
N ALA A 18 21.99 3.45 -26.79
CA ALA A 18 21.50 4.34 -25.74
C ALA A 18 20.35 3.61 -25.04
N THR A 19 20.58 3.07 -23.85
CA THR A 19 19.48 2.71 -22.96
C THR A 19 18.95 4.03 -22.40
N THR A 20 17.93 4.62 -23.02
CA THR A 20 17.16 5.65 -22.35
C THR A 20 16.43 4.94 -21.21
N GLY A 21 16.96 5.05 -19.99
CA GLY A 21 16.20 4.66 -18.82
C GLY A 21 14.95 5.53 -18.79
N GLU A 22 13.78 4.90 -18.91
CA GLU A 22 12.50 5.56 -18.66
C GLU A 22 12.57 6.25 -17.29
N ALA A 23 12.22 7.53 -17.25
CA ALA A 23 12.21 8.27 -16.00
C ALA A 23 11.18 7.62 -15.06
N GLN A 24 11.58 7.27 -13.85
CA GLN A 24 10.63 6.78 -12.85
C GLN A 24 9.69 7.92 -12.44
N VAL A 25 8.39 7.71 -12.61
CA VAL A 25 7.35 8.69 -12.26
C VAL A 25 6.71 8.29 -10.94
N ILE A 26 6.63 9.24 -10.00
CA ILE A 26 5.84 9.08 -8.78
C ILE A 26 4.42 9.54 -9.07
N SER A 27 3.44 8.72 -8.74
CA SER A 27 2.01 9.05 -8.84
C SER A 27 1.29 8.75 -7.52
N THR A 28 0.25 9.52 -7.22
CA THR A 28 -0.62 9.25 -6.08
C THR A 28 -1.44 8.00 -6.33
N PHE A 29 -1.25 6.97 -5.49
CA PHE A 29 -2.01 5.73 -5.54
C PHE A 29 -3.36 5.85 -4.82
N ALA A 30 -3.37 6.42 -3.62
CA ALA A 30 -4.56 6.63 -2.80
C ALA A 30 -4.43 7.92 -1.97
N GLY A 31 -5.56 8.57 -1.69
CA GLY A 31 -5.62 9.79 -0.89
C GLY A 31 -5.67 11.08 -1.73
N MET A 32 -6.59 11.98 -1.37
CA MET A 32 -6.73 13.31 -2.01
C MET A 32 -5.94 14.44 -1.34
N GLY A 33 -5.06 14.12 -0.38
CA GLY A 33 -4.27 15.11 0.36
C GLY A 33 -5.02 15.86 1.48
N THR A 34 -6.29 15.53 1.73
CA THR A 34 -7.06 16.04 2.89
C THR A 34 -7.33 14.89 3.87
N ALA A 35 -7.03 15.12 5.15
CA ALA A 35 -7.32 14.15 6.21
C ALA A 35 -8.84 14.00 6.42
N GLY A 36 -9.29 12.76 6.57
CA GLY A 36 -10.71 12.43 6.76
C GLY A 36 -10.99 10.96 6.44
N TYR A 37 -12.28 10.59 6.41
CA TYR A 37 -12.73 9.21 6.16
C TYR A 37 -13.88 9.21 5.15
N THR A 38 -13.54 9.05 3.86
CA THR A 38 -14.52 9.02 2.75
C THR A 38 -14.08 8.04 1.66
N GLY A 39 -14.91 7.88 0.62
CA GLY A 39 -14.53 7.21 -0.63
C GLY A 39 -14.81 5.71 -0.72
N ASN A 40 -15.51 5.11 0.25
CA ASN A 40 -15.89 3.70 0.16
C ASN A 40 -16.73 3.43 -1.11
N GLY A 41 -16.31 2.43 -1.88
CA GLY A 41 -16.88 2.08 -3.18
C GLY A 41 -16.42 2.97 -4.34
N GLY A 42 -15.60 3.99 -4.08
CA GLY A 42 -15.10 4.94 -5.08
C GLY A 42 -13.61 4.77 -5.38
N SER A 43 -13.07 5.62 -6.25
CA SER A 43 -11.65 5.61 -6.60
C SER A 43 -10.76 5.95 -5.40
N ALA A 44 -9.72 5.15 -5.19
CA ALA A 44 -8.75 5.35 -4.10
C ALA A 44 -8.06 6.73 -4.16
N SER A 45 -7.81 7.24 -5.38
CA SER A 45 -7.14 8.53 -5.61
C SER A 45 -7.91 9.74 -5.08
N VAL A 46 -9.23 9.60 -4.89
CA VAL A 46 -10.11 10.66 -4.38
C VAL A 46 -10.68 10.35 -2.99
N ALA A 47 -10.20 9.31 -2.32
CA ALA A 47 -10.61 9.04 -0.95
C ALA A 47 -9.85 9.92 0.04
N GLN A 48 -10.46 10.18 1.19
CA GLN A 48 -9.76 10.76 2.33
C GLN A 48 -9.23 9.63 3.22
N LEU A 49 -7.98 9.78 3.63
CA LEU A 49 -7.24 8.93 4.57
C LEU A 49 -6.70 9.84 5.67
N SER A 50 -6.62 9.37 6.90
CA SER A 50 -6.11 10.15 8.03
C SER A 50 -4.90 9.47 8.68
N ARG A 51 -3.73 10.07 8.44
CA ARG A 51 -2.42 9.62 8.94
C ARG A 51 -2.16 8.13 8.65
N PRO A 52 -2.19 7.68 7.38
CA PRO A 52 -1.88 6.29 7.06
C PRO A 52 -0.46 5.93 7.51
N THR A 53 -0.30 4.81 8.21
CA THR A 53 0.98 4.43 8.87
C THR A 53 1.68 3.24 8.22
N SER A 54 0.93 2.39 7.53
CA SER A 54 1.46 1.15 6.96
C SER A 54 0.67 0.75 5.72
N ILE A 55 1.35 0.07 4.79
CA ILE A 55 0.80 -0.42 3.52
C ILE A 55 1.41 -1.78 3.20
N VAL A 56 0.62 -2.70 2.65
CA VAL A 56 1.07 -4.02 2.18
C VAL A 56 0.23 -4.46 0.98
N ALA A 57 0.82 -5.17 0.04
CA ALA A 57 0.11 -5.78 -1.08
C ALA A 57 -0.03 -7.30 -0.87
N ASP A 58 -1.14 -7.89 -1.31
CA ASP A 58 -1.27 -9.35 -1.45
C ASP A 58 -0.79 -9.83 -2.84
N ASP A 59 -0.70 -11.15 -3.01
CA ASP A 59 -0.28 -11.79 -4.27
C ASP A 59 -1.26 -11.55 -5.43
N SER A 60 -2.50 -11.13 -5.13
CA SER A 60 -3.49 -10.74 -6.14
C SER A 60 -3.36 -9.26 -6.55
N GLY A 61 -2.46 -8.51 -5.92
CA GLY A 61 -2.23 -7.09 -6.19
C GLY A 61 -3.19 -6.15 -5.48
N ASN A 62 -4.02 -6.62 -4.54
CA ASN A 62 -4.77 -5.71 -3.68
C ASN A 62 -3.83 -5.10 -2.66
N VAL A 63 -4.10 -3.84 -2.29
CA VAL A 63 -3.28 -3.08 -1.35
C VAL A 63 -4.08 -2.75 -0.11
N TYR A 64 -3.52 -3.04 1.05
CA TYR A 64 -4.10 -2.80 2.36
C TYR A 64 -3.40 -1.60 2.98
N ILE A 65 -4.15 -0.72 3.63
CA ILE A 65 -3.67 0.52 4.23
C ILE A 65 -4.16 0.60 5.67
N ALA A 66 -3.25 0.78 6.61
CA ALA A 66 -3.58 1.10 7.99
C ALA A 66 -3.92 2.59 8.10
N ASP A 67 -5.21 2.90 8.17
CA ASP A 67 -5.73 4.27 8.24
C ASP A 67 -5.89 4.66 9.72
N TYR A 68 -4.74 5.03 10.30
CA TYR A 68 -4.49 5.04 11.73
C TYR A 68 -5.52 5.87 12.51
N ASP A 69 -5.74 7.14 12.14
CA ASP A 69 -6.60 8.03 12.94
C ASP A 69 -8.08 7.68 12.74
N ASN A 70 -8.39 7.03 11.62
CA ASN A 70 -9.71 6.54 11.31
C ASN A 70 -10.00 5.18 11.95
N ASN A 71 -9.03 4.53 12.63
CA ASN A 71 -9.23 3.25 13.32
C ASN A 71 -9.76 2.13 12.40
N VAL A 72 -9.29 2.09 11.16
CA VAL A 72 -9.73 1.12 10.16
C VAL A 72 -8.55 0.62 9.29
N ILE A 73 -8.72 -0.55 8.70
CA ILE A 73 -7.93 -1.00 7.56
C ILE A 73 -8.73 -0.73 6.29
N ARG A 74 -8.11 -0.05 5.33
CA ARG A 74 -8.67 0.18 4.00
C ARG A 74 -8.06 -0.82 3.02
N LYS A 75 -8.85 -1.34 2.09
CA LYS A 75 -8.40 -2.16 0.96
C LYS A 75 -8.62 -1.40 -0.33
N VAL A 76 -7.57 -1.32 -1.16
CA VAL A 76 -7.61 -0.85 -2.53
C VAL A 76 -7.51 -2.06 -3.45
N THR A 77 -8.53 -2.30 -4.26
CA THR A 77 -8.57 -3.41 -5.23
C THR A 77 -7.79 -3.06 -6.50
N THR A 78 -7.49 -4.07 -7.32
CA THR A 78 -6.69 -3.90 -8.56
C THR A 78 -7.36 -3.01 -9.62
N ASP A 79 -8.68 -2.83 -9.54
CA ASP A 79 -9.46 -1.87 -10.33
C ASP A 79 -9.44 -0.44 -9.75
N GLY A 80 -8.71 -0.21 -8.67
CA GLY A 80 -8.48 1.10 -8.06
C GLY A 80 -9.60 1.58 -7.15
N LEU A 81 -10.52 0.70 -6.72
CA LEU A 81 -11.57 1.03 -5.76
C LEU A 81 -11.07 0.88 -4.32
N ILE A 82 -11.48 1.78 -3.43
CA ILE A 82 -11.16 1.69 -1.99
C ILE A 82 -12.40 1.36 -1.17
N ASN A 83 -12.23 0.47 -0.18
CA ASN A 83 -13.27 0.12 0.78
C ASN A 83 -12.66 -0.10 2.18
N THR A 84 -13.50 -0.06 3.20
CA THR A 84 -13.12 -0.51 4.55
C THR A 84 -13.15 -2.02 4.60
N LEU A 85 -12.01 -2.63 4.93
CA LEU A 85 -11.89 -4.07 5.10
C LEU A 85 -12.16 -4.49 6.55
N ALA A 86 -11.64 -3.73 7.51
CA ALA A 86 -11.77 -4.03 8.93
C ALA A 86 -11.82 -2.73 9.75
N GLY A 87 -12.49 -2.78 10.90
CA GLY A 87 -12.68 -1.66 11.79
C GLY A 87 -13.98 -0.88 11.52
N ASN A 88 -14.61 -0.41 12.60
CA ASN A 88 -15.83 0.39 12.57
C ASN A 88 -15.60 1.89 12.85
N GLY A 89 -14.34 2.32 12.96
CA GLY A 89 -13.96 3.70 13.27
C GLY A 89 -13.95 4.07 14.74
N THR A 90 -14.41 3.19 15.63
CA THR A 90 -14.32 3.38 17.09
C THR A 90 -13.03 2.74 17.60
N PRO A 91 -12.14 3.49 18.29
CA PRO A 91 -10.93 2.92 18.87
C PRO A 91 -11.28 1.90 19.97
N GLY A 92 -10.66 0.73 19.91
CA GLY A 92 -10.88 -0.32 20.91
C GLY A 92 -10.28 -1.67 20.50
N TYR A 93 -10.66 -2.71 21.26
CA TYR A 93 -10.23 -4.11 21.08
C TYR A 93 -11.44 -5.03 21.24
N SER A 94 -12.24 -5.16 20.19
CA SER A 94 -13.43 -6.01 20.21
C SER A 94 -13.81 -6.48 18.81
N GLY A 95 -14.69 -7.49 18.75
CA GLY A 95 -15.21 -8.04 17.50
C GLY A 95 -14.57 -9.35 17.04
N ASP A 96 -13.71 -9.95 17.87
CA ASP A 96 -13.07 -11.24 17.57
C ASP A 96 -14.10 -12.33 17.27
N GLY A 97 -13.81 -13.13 16.24
CA GLY A 97 -14.71 -14.18 15.74
C GLY A 97 -15.97 -13.66 15.06
N GLY A 98 -16.14 -12.34 14.94
CA GLY A 98 -17.25 -11.68 14.25
C GLY A 98 -16.87 -11.10 12.89
N SER A 99 -17.75 -10.24 12.35
CA SER A 99 -17.50 -9.50 11.11
C SER A 99 -16.35 -8.51 11.27
N SER A 100 -15.41 -8.49 10.31
CA SER A 100 -14.24 -7.61 10.33
C SER A 100 -14.60 -6.12 10.36
N THR A 101 -15.66 -5.73 9.64
CA THR A 101 -16.14 -4.34 9.57
C THR A 101 -16.86 -3.89 10.85
N ALA A 102 -17.22 -4.84 11.73
CA ALA A 102 -17.80 -4.53 13.03
C ALA A 102 -16.74 -4.40 14.15
N ALA A 103 -15.51 -4.88 13.92
CA ALA A 103 -14.44 -4.85 14.91
C ALA A 103 -14.07 -3.42 15.33
N GLN A 104 -13.66 -3.26 16.58
CA GLN A 104 -13.00 -2.04 17.05
C GLN A 104 -11.50 -2.24 16.96
N LEU A 105 -10.82 -1.33 16.28
CA LEU A 105 -9.37 -1.32 16.14
C LEU A 105 -8.85 -0.04 16.79
N SER A 106 -7.81 -0.12 17.62
CA SER A 106 -7.18 1.08 18.17
C SER A 106 -5.91 1.39 17.40
N ALA A 107 -5.94 2.50 16.64
CA ALA A 107 -4.75 3.08 16.02
C ALA A 107 -3.87 2.03 15.29
N PRO A 108 -4.38 1.40 14.20
CA PRO A 108 -3.63 0.39 13.47
C PRO A 108 -2.31 1.00 12.97
N SER A 109 -1.20 0.38 13.35
CA SER A 109 0.15 0.95 13.21
C SER A 109 1.05 0.13 12.30
N GLY A 110 0.72 -1.15 12.08
CA GLY A 110 1.44 -2.02 11.17
C GLY A 110 0.51 -3.09 10.59
N ILE A 111 0.79 -3.50 9.36
CA ILE A 111 0.09 -4.60 8.70
C ILE A 111 1.06 -5.49 7.93
N ALA A 112 0.75 -6.79 7.86
CA ALA A 112 1.49 -7.77 7.07
C ALA A 112 0.53 -8.81 6.48
N VAL A 113 0.85 -9.35 5.30
CA VAL A 113 0.09 -10.41 4.65
C VAL A 113 0.96 -11.66 4.56
N ASP A 114 0.40 -12.83 4.82
CA ASP A 114 1.09 -14.11 4.59
C ASP A 114 0.78 -14.70 3.20
N VAL A 115 1.44 -15.82 2.88
CA VAL A 115 1.27 -16.54 1.60
C VAL A 115 -0.13 -17.15 1.41
N ALA A 116 -0.94 -17.25 2.47
CA ALA A 116 -2.31 -17.70 2.40
C ALA A 116 -3.30 -16.53 2.22
N GLY A 117 -2.80 -15.28 2.22
CA GLY A 117 -3.60 -14.07 2.11
C GLY A 117 -4.16 -13.57 3.45
N ASN A 118 -3.73 -14.12 4.59
CA ASN A 118 -4.17 -13.64 5.89
C ASN A 118 -3.52 -12.29 6.20
N LEU A 119 -4.33 -11.34 6.69
CA LEU A 119 -3.85 -10.03 7.10
C LEU A 119 -3.63 -9.99 8.62
N TYR A 120 -2.40 -9.68 9.01
CA TYR A 120 -2.00 -9.43 10.39
C TYR A 120 -2.01 -7.93 10.66
N ILE A 121 -2.68 -7.51 11.73
CA ILE A 121 -2.79 -6.10 12.11
C ILE A 121 -2.16 -5.89 13.48
N LEU A 122 -1.20 -4.98 13.53
CA LEU A 122 -0.61 -4.47 14.76
C LEU A 122 -1.38 -3.24 15.23
N LEU A 123 -1.98 -3.31 16.41
CA LEU A 123 -2.71 -2.21 17.03
C LEU A 123 -1.87 -1.53 18.11
N GLN A 124 -2.10 -0.24 18.31
CA GLN A 124 -1.48 0.50 19.40
C GLN A 124 -2.31 0.39 20.67
N GLU A 125 -1.73 -0.17 21.74
CA GLU A 125 -2.34 -0.12 23.07
C GLU A 125 -2.47 1.34 23.52
N LEU A 126 -3.70 1.77 23.84
CA LEU A 126 -3.90 3.01 24.57
C LEU A 126 -3.23 2.81 25.93
N ALA A 127 -2.08 3.45 26.13
CA ALA A 127 -1.33 3.39 27.37
C ALA A 127 -2.10 4.08 28.51
N GLN A 128 -3.14 3.42 28.99
CA GLN A 128 -3.71 3.65 30.30
C GLN A 128 -3.38 2.40 31.12
N LEU A 129 -2.27 2.50 31.86
CA LEU A 129 -1.68 1.53 32.79
C LEU A 129 -0.53 0.65 32.24
N GLY A 130 0.61 1.27 31.93
CA GLY A 130 1.91 0.74 32.34
C GLY A 130 2.42 -0.59 31.73
N HIS A 131 1.77 -1.16 30.73
CA HIS A 131 2.29 -2.31 29.99
C HIS A 131 2.34 -1.97 28.49
N GLN A 132 3.47 -2.32 27.85
CA GLN A 132 3.66 -2.20 26.41
C GLN A 132 3.47 -3.61 25.84
N ALA A 133 2.26 -3.99 25.45
CA ALA A 133 2.03 -5.26 24.76
C ALA A 133 1.44 -4.99 23.37
N MET A 134 2.26 -5.21 22.35
CA MET A 134 1.83 -5.21 20.95
C MET A 134 0.89 -6.39 20.69
N ALA A 135 -0.37 -6.13 20.37
CA ALA A 135 -1.33 -7.17 19.98
C ALA A 135 -1.38 -7.30 18.44
N ALA A 136 -1.14 -8.52 17.93
CA ALA A 136 -1.30 -8.89 16.53
C ALA A 136 -2.64 -9.63 16.35
N TRP A 137 -3.49 -9.13 15.44
CA TRP A 137 -4.80 -9.73 15.13
C TRP A 137 -4.79 -10.39 13.75
N LEU A 138 -5.41 -11.56 13.63
CA LEU A 138 -5.53 -12.34 12.39
C LEU A 138 -6.90 -12.10 11.73
N PHE A 139 -6.91 -11.69 10.46
CA PHE A 139 -8.12 -11.66 9.64
C PHE A 139 -8.02 -12.60 8.45
N TRP A 140 -9.12 -13.33 8.20
CA TRP A 140 -9.28 -14.26 7.09
C TRP A 140 -9.87 -13.54 5.87
N PRO A 141 -9.35 -13.73 4.65
CA PRO A 141 -10.05 -13.30 3.44
C PRO A 141 -11.20 -14.27 3.12
N ASP A 142 -12.43 -13.77 3.06
CA ASP A 142 -13.52 -14.46 2.35
C ASP A 142 -13.29 -14.41 0.83
#